data_AF-A0A9W9V5E4-F1
#
_entry.id   AF-A0A9W9V5E4-F1
#
_cell.length_a   1.000
_cell.length_b   1.000
_cell.length_c   1.000
_cell.angle_alpha   90.00
_cell.angle_beta   90.00
_cell.angle_gamma   90.00
#
_symmetry.space_group_name_H-M   'P 1'
#
loop_
_entity.id
_entity.type
_entity.pdbx_description
1 polymer ?
#
loop_
_entity_poly.entity_id
_entity_poly.type
_entity_poly.pdbx_seq_one_letter_code
_entity_poly.pdbx_strand_id
1 'polypeptide(L)'
;MLFKLRPSIVTAILVTSIYSQEALAYDAAEVAIDTSKWAAASTKANHLIAKLNLTEKASMVTGTANGQCIGNLASIESVGFRGLCLSDGPQGLHLTDIASVFPSGLTAAATWDRDLIARRGAAMGAEFRGKGANVMLGWSMGWSQLGGIFPRSLSLRVAMQESIRSAQALGVQACAKHFIGNEQETHRTNEEIGGVDVAAVSANIDDRTLHELYLWPFADAVKAGVASLMCSYNRVNMTYSCENSPLLKNILREELGFEGYVMTDWFATHSGAHAINSGLDLNMPGFLSETDFTHSYFGSHVIWVQEGVDRTTLEADWNSTEVVNQVASICPGKTVVVTHTGGVNSMPWADNENVTAILAAHYPGQESGNSIVDVLWGDVNPATISDAWQVNFTEGLMIDYRHFDSQETTPLYEFGYGLSYTSFNLSTKLSVRYHDNAKGDVSALSHNSNKMTPIGGNSDLWSKMIEVDTTVVNTGYMSGATVVQFYLSYPMNSMPSGTPIKVLRGFEK
;
A
#
# COMPACT_ATOMS: atom_id res chain seq x y z
N MET A 1 3.13 -22.42 65.35
CA MET A 1 2.57 -21.22 66.01
C MET A 1 1.50 -20.67 65.09
N LEU A 2 0.22 -20.82 65.47
CA LEU A 2 -0.93 -20.31 64.73
C LEU A 2 -0.92 -18.78 64.72
N PHE A 3 -1.19 -18.16 63.57
CA PHE A 3 -1.85 -16.86 63.55
C PHE A 3 -3.03 -16.86 62.56
N LYS A 4 -4.22 -16.69 63.15
CA LYS A 4 -5.51 -16.43 62.50
C LYS A 4 -5.45 -15.05 61.80
N LEU A 5 -5.94 -14.98 60.57
CA LEU A 5 -6.45 -13.74 59.99
C LEU A 5 -7.97 -13.87 59.84
N ARG A 6 -8.68 -12.91 60.43
CA ARG A 6 -10.15 -12.78 60.38
C ARG A 6 -10.58 -12.24 59.00
N PRO A 7 -11.77 -12.61 58.50
CA PRO A 7 -12.31 -12.05 57.28
C PRO A 7 -12.83 -10.63 57.57
N SER A 8 -12.22 -9.64 56.94
CA SER A 8 -12.85 -8.33 56.77
C SER A 8 -13.51 -8.33 55.40
N ILE A 9 -14.84 -8.27 55.41
CA ILE A 9 -15.68 -8.10 54.23
C ILE A 9 -15.32 -6.73 53.65
N VAL A 10 -14.47 -6.73 52.61
CA VAL A 10 -14.40 -5.62 51.66
C VAL A 10 -15.27 -6.06 50.49
N THR A 11 -16.50 -5.58 50.46
CA THR A 11 -17.32 -5.63 49.24
C THR A 11 -16.68 -4.66 48.24
N ALA A 12 -15.60 -5.10 47.59
CA ALA A 12 -15.20 -4.53 46.33
C ALA A 12 -16.26 -4.98 45.33
N ILE A 13 -17.15 -4.06 44.97
CA ILE A 13 -17.95 -4.20 43.75
C ILE A 13 -16.94 -4.10 42.60
N LEU A 14 -16.27 -5.21 42.30
CA LEU A 14 -15.67 -5.43 40.99
C LEU A 14 -16.86 -5.55 40.05
N VAL A 15 -17.22 -4.43 39.43
CA VAL A 15 -17.89 -4.48 38.13
C VAL A 15 -16.82 -4.91 37.14
N THR A 16 -16.36 -6.17 37.24
CA THR A 16 -15.90 -6.88 36.07
C THR A 16 -17.16 -7.07 35.25
N SER A 17 -17.40 -6.17 34.31
CA SER A 17 -18.06 -6.55 33.07
C SER A 17 -17.21 -7.68 32.49
N ILE A 18 -17.52 -8.90 32.92
CA ILE A 18 -17.17 -10.12 32.22
C ILE A 18 -17.91 -9.96 30.89
N TYR A 19 -17.24 -9.33 29.91
CA TYR A 19 -17.57 -9.58 28.53
C TYR A 19 -17.39 -11.08 28.39
N SER A 20 -18.51 -11.80 28.35
CA SER A 20 -18.54 -13.20 27.96
C SER A 20 -17.66 -13.34 26.72
N GLN A 21 -16.60 -14.15 26.82
CA GLN A 21 -15.78 -14.56 25.67
C GLN A 21 -16.61 -15.23 24.54
N GLU A 22 -17.91 -15.45 24.76
CA GLU A 22 -18.89 -15.96 23.82
C GLU A 22 -19.47 -14.89 22.85
N ALA A 23 -19.07 -13.61 22.93
CA ALA A 23 -19.69 -12.52 22.16
C ALA A 23 -18.89 -12.01 20.93
N LEU A 24 -17.85 -12.71 20.47
CA LEU A 24 -17.15 -12.38 19.22
C LEU A 24 -17.09 -13.61 18.30
N ALA A 25 -18.26 -14.19 18.01
CA ALA A 25 -18.43 -14.89 16.74
C ALA A 25 -18.36 -13.82 15.65
N TYR A 26 -17.15 -13.50 15.24
CA TYR A 26 -16.86 -12.49 14.23
C TYR A 26 -17.20 -13.09 12.86
N ASP A 27 -18.41 -12.82 12.36
CA ASP A 27 -18.72 -13.12 10.96
C ASP A 27 -18.10 -12.02 10.08
N ALA A 28 -16.88 -12.29 9.61
CA ALA A 28 -16.13 -11.42 8.71
C ALA A 28 -16.92 -11.04 7.44
N ALA A 29 -17.91 -11.85 7.03
CA ALA A 29 -18.73 -11.59 5.85
C ALA A 29 -19.80 -10.52 6.10
N GLU A 30 -20.41 -10.46 7.29
CA GLU A 30 -21.44 -9.47 7.64
C GLU A 30 -20.83 -8.07 7.81
N VAL A 31 -19.57 -8.01 8.25
CA VAL A 31 -18.85 -6.76 8.53
C VAL A 31 -18.06 -6.23 7.32
N ALA A 32 -17.86 -7.01 6.26
CA ALA A 32 -17.12 -6.59 5.07
C ALA A 32 -17.67 -5.28 4.49
N ILE A 33 -16.78 -4.31 4.22
CA ILE A 33 -17.16 -3.05 3.57
C ILE A 33 -17.25 -3.31 2.07
N ASP A 34 -18.44 -3.15 1.51
CA ASP A 34 -18.73 -3.34 0.09
C ASP A 34 -19.02 -2.00 -0.60
N THR A 35 -19.33 -2.07 -1.91
CA THR A 35 -19.62 -0.89 -2.74
C THR A 35 -20.83 -0.09 -2.22
N SER A 36 -21.81 -0.74 -1.59
CA SER A 36 -22.99 -0.06 -1.04
C SER A 36 -22.65 0.74 0.22
N LYS A 37 -21.82 0.17 1.10
CA LYS A 37 -21.32 0.83 2.32
C LYS A 37 -20.41 2.01 1.95
N TRP A 38 -19.57 1.87 0.92
CA TRP A 38 -18.78 2.98 0.38
C TRP A 38 -19.67 4.08 -0.21
N ALA A 39 -20.68 3.76 -1.02
CA ALA A 39 -21.60 4.77 -1.54
C ALA A 39 -22.31 5.57 -0.42
N ALA A 40 -22.70 4.90 0.66
CA ALA A 40 -23.26 5.55 1.84
C ALA A 40 -22.23 6.42 2.59
N ALA A 41 -20.98 5.97 2.70
CA ALA A 41 -19.89 6.75 3.28
C ALA A 41 -19.55 7.99 2.44
N SER A 42 -19.42 7.84 1.12
CA SER A 42 -19.17 8.93 0.17
C SER A 42 -20.28 9.97 0.19
N THR A 43 -21.54 9.56 0.33
CA THR A 43 -22.67 10.50 0.49
C THR A 43 -22.50 11.37 1.75
N LYS A 44 -22.09 10.77 2.87
CA LYS A 44 -21.82 11.50 4.12
C LYS A 44 -20.60 12.42 4.00
N ALA A 45 -19.54 11.94 3.35
CA ALA A 45 -18.33 12.71 3.09
C ALA A 45 -18.64 13.94 2.22
N ASN A 46 -19.38 13.78 1.12
CA ASN A 46 -19.80 14.86 0.24
C ASN A 46 -20.61 15.93 0.98
N HIS A 47 -21.53 15.53 1.87
CA HIS A 47 -22.30 16.46 2.67
C HIS A 47 -21.45 17.26 3.68
N LEU A 48 -20.39 16.65 4.23
CA LEU A 48 -19.43 17.35 5.09
C LEU A 48 -18.57 18.32 4.27
N ILE A 49 -17.94 17.84 3.19
CA ILE A 49 -17.01 18.58 2.34
C ILE A 49 -17.68 19.78 1.67
N ALA A 50 -18.98 19.69 1.34
CA ALA A 50 -19.75 20.80 0.78
C ALA A 50 -19.85 22.03 1.71
N LYS A 51 -19.61 21.86 3.02
CA LYS A 51 -19.64 22.94 4.02
C LYS A 51 -18.28 23.59 4.26
N LEU A 52 -17.22 22.99 3.73
CA LEU A 52 -15.85 23.43 3.97
C LEU A 52 -15.41 24.46 2.93
N ASN A 53 -14.73 25.50 3.39
CA ASN A 53 -13.98 26.38 2.50
C ASN A 53 -12.68 25.70 2.01
N LEU A 54 -12.00 26.30 1.04
CA LEU A 54 -10.82 25.69 0.42
C LEU A 54 -9.65 25.52 1.39
N THR A 55 -9.47 26.44 2.35
CA THR A 55 -8.45 26.33 3.40
C THR A 55 -8.74 25.17 4.35
N GLU A 56 -10.00 25.00 4.74
CA GLU A 56 -10.42 23.88 5.58
C GLU A 56 -10.22 22.55 4.84
N LYS A 57 -10.57 22.47 3.54
CA LYS A 57 -10.29 21.29 2.71
C LYS A 57 -8.80 20.98 2.63
N ALA A 58 -7.96 22.00 2.39
CA ALA A 58 -6.51 21.84 2.36
C ALA A 58 -5.96 21.33 3.72
N SER A 59 -6.55 21.76 4.84
CA SER A 59 -6.17 21.26 6.16
C SER A 59 -6.57 19.79 6.41
N MET A 60 -7.58 19.26 5.72
CA MET A 60 -7.98 17.84 5.84
C MET A 60 -7.04 16.88 5.10
N VAL A 61 -6.23 17.39 4.18
CA VAL A 61 -5.28 16.60 3.36
C VAL A 61 -3.82 16.84 3.77
N THR A 62 -3.59 17.62 4.82
CA THR A 62 -2.25 18.00 5.28
C THR A 62 -2.11 17.68 6.76
N GLY A 63 -1.13 16.85 7.10
CA GLY A 63 -0.79 16.56 8.48
C GLY A 63 -0.37 17.80 9.28
N THR A 64 -0.45 17.69 10.61
CA THR A 64 -0.02 18.73 11.54
C THR A 64 0.76 18.13 12.72
N ALA A 65 1.70 18.91 13.25
CA ALA A 65 2.41 18.59 14.49
C ALA A 65 1.52 18.76 15.74
N ASN A 66 0.35 19.39 15.59
CA ASN A 66 -0.58 19.63 16.70
C ASN A 66 -1.42 18.39 16.96
N GLY A 67 -1.01 17.57 17.92
CA GLY A 67 -1.79 16.45 18.42
C GLY A 67 -0.98 15.49 19.28
N GLN A 68 -1.59 14.38 19.68
CA GLN A 68 -1.00 13.39 20.59
C GLN A 68 -0.51 12.13 19.86
N CYS A 69 -0.78 12.03 18.56
CA CYS A 69 -0.50 10.85 17.76
C CYS A 69 0.68 11.10 16.82
N ILE A 70 1.25 10.05 16.26
CA ILE A 70 2.41 10.18 15.37
C ILE A 70 2.06 10.86 14.03
N GLY A 71 0.79 10.78 13.61
CA GLY A 71 0.21 11.62 12.57
C GLY A 71 -1.09 12.25 13.08
N ASN A 72 -1.31 13.52 12.76
CA ASN A 72 -2.53 14.22 13.17
C ASN A 72 -3.09 15.04 12.02
N LEU A 73 -4.41 15.11 11.93
CA LEU A 73 -5.12 16.12 11.15
C LEU A 73 -5.74 17.15 12.10
N ALA A 74 -5.69 18.41 11.71
CA ALA A 74 -6.25 19.50 12.50
C ALA A 74 -7.77 19.40 12.63
N SER A 75 -8.31 19.90 13.74
CA SER A 75 -9.75 20.08 13.92
C SER A 75 -10.29 21.19 13.03
N ILE A 76 -11.53 21.04 12.58
CA ILE A 76 -12.29 22.04 11.83
C ILE A 76 -13.59 22.33 12.59
N GLU A 77 -13.57 23.42 13.37
CA GLU A 77 -14.64 23.77 14.30
C GLU A 77 -15.97 24.08 13.60
N SER A 78 -15.93 24.69 12.42
CA SER A 78 -17.10 25.10 11.64
C SER A 78 -18.07 23.95 11.33
N VAL A 79 -17.56 22.72 11.26
CA VAL A 79 -18.34 21.50 11.02
C VAL A 79 -18.25 20.50 12.18
N GLY A 80 -17.63 20.87 13.30
CA GLY A 80 -17.45 20.01 14.47
C GLY A 80 -16.52 18.81 14.25
N PHE A 81 -15.65 18.87 13.23
CA PHE A 81 -14.65 17.83 12.97
C PHE A 81 -13.49 18.00 13.95
N ARG A 82 -13.18 16.97 14.73
CA ARG A 82 -12.17 17.05 15.81
C ARG A 82 -10.75 16.73 15.36
N GLY A 83 -10.52 16.55 14.06
CA GLY A 83 -9.27 16.03 13.54
C GLY A 83 -9.27 14.51 13.45
N LEU A 84 -8.17 13.96 12.95
CA LEU A 84 -7.88 12.52 12.99
C LEU A 84 -6.56 12.29 13.72
N CYS A 85 -6.56 11.30 14.59
CA CYS A 85 -5.37 10.72 15.19
C CYS A 85 -4.97 9.46 14.41
N LEU A 86 -3.77 9.48 13.82
CA LEU A 86 -3.16 8.34 13.16
C LEU A 86 -2.04 7.82 14.04
N SER A 87 -2.14 6.55 14.43
CA SER A 87 -1.18 5.92 15.36
C SER A 87 -0.60 4.66 14.77
N ASP A 88 0.70 4.45 14.97
CA ASP A 88 1.31 3.13 14.85
C ASP A 88 0.87 2.21 16.01
N GLY A 89 1.06 0.91 15.94
CA GLY A 89 1.73 0.14 14.89
C GLY A 89 1.13 -1.25 14.66
N PRO A 90 1.80 -2.10 13.86
CA PRO A 90 1.26 -3.38 13.40
C PRO A 90 1.13 -4.47 14.48
N GLN A 91 1.61 -4.21 15.71
CA GLN A 91 1.66 -5.17 16.82
C GLN A 91 1.10 -4.60 18.13
N GLY A 92 0.45 -3.44 18.10
CA GLY A 92 -0.02 -2.72 19.28
C GLY A 92 0.18 -1.22 19.12
N LEU A 93 -0.39 -0.43 20.02
CA LEU A 93 -0.31 1.03 19.94
C LEU A 93 1.08 1.52 20.37
N HIS A 94 1.74 2.27 19.49
CA HIS A 94 3.09 2.78 19.70
C HIS A 94 3.10 3.98 20.65
N LEU A 95 4.13 4.11 21.50
CA LEU A 95 4.37 5.24 22.42
C LEU A 95 3.19 5.58 23.36
N THR A 96 2.53 4.57 23.93
CA THR A 96 1.50 4.78 24.96
C THR A 96 1.74 3.92 26.20
N ASP A 97 1.13 4.31 27.32
CA ASP A 97 1.03 3.49 28.53
C ASP A 97 -0.23 2.60 28.48
N ILE A 98 -0.27 1.55 29.29
CA ILE A 98 -1.48 0.71 29.47
C ILE A 98 -2.05 0.23 28.10
N ALA A 99 -1.19 -0.37 27.28
CA ALA A 99 -1.57 -1.03 26.04
C ALA A 99 -0.90 -2.40 25.96
N SER A 100 -1.51 -3.31 25.20
CA SER A 100 -0.96 -4.64 24.98
C SER A 100 0.04 -4.65 23.83
N VAL A 101 1.00 -5.57 23.91
CA VAL A 101 1.89 -5.90 22.79
C VAL A 101 1.49 -7.27 22.26
N PHE A 102 0.97 -7.30 21.04
CA PHE A 102 0.48 -8.50 20.39
C PHE A 102 1.61 -9.23 19.64
N PRO A 103 1.45 -10.53 19.34
CA PRO A 103 2.38 -11.24 18.46
C PRO A 103 2.52 -10.53 17.12
N SER A 104 3.67 -10.69 16.46
CA SER A 104 3.90 -10.10 15.13
C SER A 104 2.91 -10.61 14.07
N GLY A 105 2.74 -9.86 12.97
CA GLY A 105 1.97 -10.33 11.82
C GLY A 105 2.51 -11.65 11.25
N LEU A 106 3.82 -11.84 11.27
CA LEU A 106 4.48 -13.10 10.88
C LEU A 106 4.08 -14.25 11.83
N THR A 107 4.13 -14.02 13.14
CA THR A 107 3.72 -15.00 14.14
C THR A 107 2.25 -15.34 14.00
N ALA A 108 1.39 -14.36 13.71
CA ALA A 108 -0.03 -14.57 13.45
C ALA A 108 -0.25 -15.40 12.18
N ALA A 109 0.46 -15.11 11.09
CA ALA A 109 0.40 -15.90 9.86
C ALA A 109 0.90 -17.35 10.05
N ALA A 110 1.91 -17.55 10.89
CA ALA A 110 2.42 -18.87 11.26
C ALA A 110 1.41 -19.72 12.05
N THR A 111 0.30 -19.13 12.53
CA THR A 111 -0.78 -19.89 13.18
C THR A 111 -1.66 -20.62 12.18
N TRP A 112 -1.72 -20.15 10.92
CA TRP A 112 -2.65 -20.59 9.87
C TRP A 112 -4.11 -20.60 10.31
N ASP A 113 -4.47 -19.74 11.26
CA ASP A 113 -5.76 -19.73 11.95
C ASP A 113 -6.46 -18.39 11.71
N ARG A 114 -7.47 -18.41 10.83
CA ARG A 114 -8.23 -17.21 10.42
C ARG A 114 -8.91 -16.54 11.61
N ASP A 115 -9.51 -17.35 12.49
CA ASP A 115 -10.22 -16.87 13.65
C ASP A 115 -9.28 -16.20 14.66
N LEU A 116 -8.11 -16.80 14.89
CA LEU A 116 -7.12 -16.22 15.80
C LEU A 116 -6.55 -14.90 15.26
N ILE A 117 -6.30 -14.82 13.95
CA ILE A 117 -5.89 -13.59 13.26
C ILE A 117 -6.99 -12.53 13.41
N ALA A 118 -8.25 -12.88 13.16
CA ALA A 118 -9.38 -11.96 13.28
C ALA A 118 -9.53 -11.44 14.72
N ARG A 119 -9.48 -12.33 15.73
CA ARG A 119 -9.51 -11.96 17.16
C ARG A 119 -8.36 -11.03 17.54
N ARG A 120 -7.15 -11.26 17.01
CA ARG A 120 -6.00 -10.36 17.19
C ARG A 120 -6.26 -8.99 16.59
N GLY A 121 -6.80 -8.92 15.36
CA GLY A 121 -7.17 -7.67 14.70
C GLY A 121 -8.24 -6.89 15.47
N ALA A 122 -9.29 -7.58 15.94
CA ALA A 122 -10.33 -6.99 16.77
C ALA A 122 -9.77 -6.48 18.11
N ALA A 123 -8.97 -7.26 18.82
CA ALA A 123 -8.38 -6.83 20.09
C ALA A 123 -7.52 -5.56 19.92
N MET A 124 -6.71 -5.48 18.87
CA MET A 124 -5.97 -4.25 18.56
C MET A 124 -6.90 -3.10 18.20
N GLY A 125 -7.89 -3.30 17.33
CA GLY A 125 -8.88 -2.27 17.00
C GLY A 125 -9.58 -1.69 18.24
N ALA A 126 -9.86 -2.53 19.24
CA ALA A 126 -10.45 -2.09 20.51
C ALA A 126 -9.50 -1.20 21.32
N GLU A 127 -8.21 -1.55 21.42
CA GLU A 127 -7.22 -0.74 22.12
C GLU A 127 -6.96 0.61 21.44
N PHE A 128 -6.84 0.60 20.10
CA PHE A 128 -6.69 1.84 19.32
C PHE A 128 -7.87 2.76 19.51
N ARG A 129 -9.09 2.24 19.40
CA ARG A 129 -10.31 3.02 19.65
C ARG A 129 -10.38 3.51 21.09
N GLY A 130 -10.03 2.66 22.06
CA GLY A 130 -10.05 2.99 23.49
C GLY A 130 -9.10 4.13 23.84
N LYS A 131 -7.96 4.23 23.14
CA LYS A 131 -6.98 5.32 23.25
C LYS A 131 -7.32 6.54 22.37
N GLY A 132 -8.42 6.51 21.63
CA GLY A 132 -8.87 7.62 20.79
C GLY A 132 -8.23 7.71 19.40
N ALA A 133 -7.48 6.68 18.98
CA ALA A 133 -6.94 6.62 17.63
C ALA A 133 -8.05 6.37 16.60
N ASN A 134 -8.01 7.13 15.50
CA ASN A 134 -8.97 7.01 14.41
C ASN A 134 -8.44 6.12 13.29
N VAL A 135 -7.13 6.12 13.07
CA VAL A 135 -6.45 5.34 12.04
C VAL A 135 -5.35 4.50 12.67
N MET A 136 -5.40 3.20 12.42
CA MET A 136 -4.38 2.25 12.81
C MET A 136 -3.41 2.06 11.65
N LEU A 137 -2.18 2.55 11.83
CA LEU A 137 -1.08 2.43 10.87
C LEU A 137 -0.42 1.06 11.02
N GLY A 138 -1.17 0.03 10.66
CA GLY A 138 -0.81 -1.37 10.85
C GLY A 138 -0.60 -2.12 9.55
N TRP A 139 -0.52 -3.45 9.68
CA TRP A 139 -0.68 -4.41 8.57
C TRP A 139 0.34 -4.22 7.46
N SER A 140 1.59 -4.50 7.81
CA SER A 140 2.69 -4.50 6.87
C SER A 140 2.97 -5.89 6.30
N MET A 141 3.17 -5.95 4.98
CA MET A 141 3.58 -7.16 4.25
C MET A 141 5.06 -7.17 3.84
N GLY A 142 5.83 -6.13 4.19
CA GLY A 142 7.18 -5.93 3.64
C GLY A 142 8.20 -5.50 4.68
N TRP A 143 8.39 -6.27 5.76
CA TRP A 143 9.39 -5.90 6.77
C TRP A 143 10.46 -6.96 6.87
N SER A 144 11.64 -6.59 6.39
CA SER A 144 12.90 -7.25 6.69
C SER A 144 13.93 -6.25 7.20
N GLN A 145 14.39 -6.42 8.44
CA GLN A 145 15.56 -5.69 8.96
C GLN A 145 16.89 -6.08 8.27
N LEU A 146 16.90 -7.09 7.39
CA LEU A 146 18.09 -7.59 6.68
C LEU A 146 17.92 -7.65 5.14
N GLY A 147 16.92 -6.98 4.56
CA GLY A 147 16.64 -7.08 3.12
C GLY A 147 16.29 -8.50 2.59
N GLY A 148 15.90 -9.42 3.47
CA GLY A 148 15.38 -10.74 3.11
C GLY A 148 14.00 -10.65 2.47
N ILE A 149 13.87 -11.32 1.33
CA ILE A 149 12.62 -11.53 0.61
C ILE A 149 11.69 -12.37 1.50
N PHE A 150 10.72 -11.73 2.15
CA PHE A 150 9.75 -12.44 2.99
C PHE A 150 8.80 -13.26 2.11
N PRO A 151 8.43 -14.49 2.51
CA PRO A 151 7.39 -15.22 1.81
C PRO A 151 6.08 -14.43 1.83
N ARG A 152 5.75 -13.77 0.72
CA ARG A 152 4.41 -13.20 0.46
C ARG A 152 3.43 -14.33 0.19
N SER A 153 3.28 -15.16 1.22
CA SER A 153 2.51 -16.38 1.22
C SER A 153 1.03 -16.08 1.46
N LEU A 154 0.18 -17.03 1.08
CA LEU A 154 -1.26 -16.92 1.28
C LEU A 154 -1.64 -16.69 2.75
N SER A 155 -0.87 -17.21 3.71
CA SER A 155 -1.15 -17.01 5.15
C SER A 155 -1.00 -15.55 5.57
N LEU A 156 0.00 -14.83 5.05
CA LEU A 156 0.16 -13.39 5.30
C LEU A 156 -0.91 -12.55 4.58
N ARG A 157 -1.32 -12.96 3.37
CA ARG A 157 -2.47 -12.35 2.67
C ARG A 157 -3.76 -12.43 3.48
N VAL A 158 -4.08 -13.62 3.97
CA VAL A 158 -5.23 -13.85 4.86
C VAL A 158 -5.05 -13.09 6.17
N ALA A 159 -3.82 -13.01 6.70
CA ALA A 159 -3.53 -12.24 7.90
C ALA A 159 -3.90 -10.76 7.74
N MET A 160 -3.52 -10.14 6.62
CA MET A 160 -3.87 -8.75 6.29
C MET A 160 -5.39 -8.58 6.17
N GLN A 161 -6.06 -9.43 5.38
CA GLN A 161 -7.50 -9.36 5.14
C GLN A 161 -8.32 -9.45 6.44
N GLU A 162 -8.13 -10.51 7.24
CA GLU A 162 -8.94 -10.72 8.44
C GLU A 162 -8.67 -9.66 9.51
N SER A 163 -7.42 -9.18 9.57
CA SER A 163 -7.04 -8.10 10.47
C SER A 163 -7.70 -6.76 10.13
N ILE A 164 -7.74 -6.41 8.83
CA ILE A 164 -8.39 -5.19 8.34
C ILE A 164 -9.88 -5.23 8.68
N ARG A 165 -10.57 -6.31 8.31
CA ARG A 165 -12.01 -6.42 8.58
C ARG A 165 -12.29 -6.29 10.08
N SER A 166 -11.51 -6.98 10.90
CA SER A 166 -11.75 -7.06 12.35
C SER A 166 -11.46 -5.75 13.07
N ALA A 167 -10.41 -5.01 12.69
CA ALA A 167 -10.13 -3.71 13.26
C ALA A 167 -11.18 -2.67 12.86
N GLN A 168 -11.58 -2.65 11.58
CA GLN A 168 -12.59 -1.71 11.06
C GLN A 168 -13.99 -1.98 11.60
N ALA A 169 -14.32 -3.24 11.89
CA ALA A 169 -15.55 -3.62 12.59
C ALA A 169 -15.72 -2.90 13.92
N LEU A 170 -14.62 -2.61 14.61
CA LEU A 170 -14.64 -1.93 15.90
C LEU A 170 -14.60 -0.41 15.78
N GLY A 171 -14.55 0.14 14.56
CA GLY A 171 -14.65 1.58 14.30
C GLY A 171 -13.31 2.31 14.24
N VAL A 172 -12.22 1.63 13.92
CA VAL A 172 -10.90 2.23 13.62
C VAL A 172 -10.57 1.99 12.15
N GLN A 173 -10.14 3.01 11.42
CA GLN A 173 -9.72 2.86 10.03
C GLN A 173 -8.43 2.03 9.97
N ALA A 174 -8.42 0.99 9.15
CA ALA A 174 -7.19 0.25 8.87
C ALA A 174 -6.41 0.94 7.74
N CYS A 175 -5.09 0.87 7.83
CA CYS A 175 -4.17 1.27 6.79
C CYS A 175 -3.40 0.04 6.30
N ALA A 176 -3.39 -0.23 4.98
CA ALA A 176 -2.54 -1.27 4.39
C ALA A 176 -1.22 -0.64 3.91
N LYS A 177 -0.08 -1.18 4.36
CA LYS A 177 1.25 -0.60 4.09
C LYS A 177 2.34 -1.64 3.83
N HIS A 178 3.50 -1.29 3.28
CA HIS A 178 3.77 -0.07 2.51
C HIS A 178 3.57 -0.37 1.02
N PHE A 179 2.87 0.50 0.31
CA PHE A 179 2.49 0.33 -1.09
C PHE A 179 3.44 1.12 -2.01
N ILE A 180 4.38 0.52 -2.74
CA ILE A 180 4.73 -0.90 -2.85
C ILE A 180 6.21 -1.05 -3.23
N GLY A 181 6.76 -2.27 -3.11
CA GLY A 181 8.15 -2.55 -3.50
C GLY A 181 9.19 -2.14 -2.45
N ASN A 182 8.76 -1.76 -1.25
CA ASN A 182 9.63 -1.45 -0.12
C ASN A 182 10.14 -2.72 0.56
N GLU A 183 10.92 -3.53 -0.16
CA GLU A 183 11.40 -4.84 0.34
C GLU A 183 12.73 -4.74 1.11
N GLN A 184 13.35 -3.56 1.16
CA GLN A 184 14.60 -3.32 1.89
C GLN A 184 14.60 -1.96 2.57
N GLU A 185 15.30 -1.88 3.71
CA GLU A 185 15.49 -0.62 4.44
C GLU A 185 16.64 0.21 3.87
N THR A 186 17.67 -0.46 3.34
CA THR A 186 18.86 0.21 2.81
C THR A 186 18.48 1.13 1.66
N HIS A 187 18.87 2.40 1.75
CA HIS A 187 18.55 3.44 0.76
C HIS A 187 17.05 3.65 0.51
N ARG A 188 16.18 3.33 1.48
CA ARG A 188 14.72 3.50 1.31
C ARG A 188 14.29 4.96 1.14
N THR A 189 15.06 5.92 1.68
CA THR A 189 14.86 7.38 1.57
C THR A 189 16.02 8.01 0.82
N ASN A 190 15.89 9.30 0.47
CA ASN A 190 17.01 10.09 -0.04
C ASN A 190 18.17 10.13 0.96
N GLU A 191 19.38 10.18 0.44
CA GLU A 191 20.62 10.25 1.21
C GLU A 191 21.57 11.28 0.60
N GLU A 192 22.25 12.06 1.44
CA GLU A 192 23.33 12.94 0.98
C GLU A 192 24.67 12.17 1.00
N ILE A 193 25.25 11.93 -0.18
CA ILE A 193 26.54 11.23 -0.32
C ILE A 193 27.53 12.17 -0.99
N GLY A 194 28.54 12.62 -0.22
CA GLY A 194 29.60 13.50 -0.74
C GLY A 194 29.09 14.88 -1.19
N GLY A 195 28.02 15.38 -0.56
CA GLY A 195 27.37 16.65 -0.92
C GLY A 195 26.41 16.55 -2.12
N VAL A 196 26.11 15.34 -2.59
CA VAL A 196 25.12 15.07 -3.65
C VAL A 196 23.90 14.42 -3.03
N ASP A 197 22.70 14.94 -3.34
CA ASP A 197 21.43 14.30 -2.97
C ASP A 197 21.19 13.08 -3.88
N VAL A 198 21.18 11.90 -3.26
CA VAL A 198 20.95 10.63 -3.92
C VAL A 198 19.54 10.17 -3.61
N ALA A 199 18.72 10.04 -4.66
CA ALA A 199 17.35 9.57 -4.55
C ALA A 199 17.26 8.16 -3.94
N ALA A 200 16.14 7.88 -3.27
CA ALA A 200 15.83 6.57 -2.70
C ALA A 200 15.96 5.43 -3.73
N VAL A 201 16.13 4.20 -3.26
CA VAL A 201 16.21 3.01 -4.11
C VAL A 201 14.98 2.86 -5.01
N SER A 202 15.23 2.49 -6.27
CA SER A 202 14.18 2.09 -7.21
C SER A 202 14.03 0.58 -7.24
N ALA A 203 12.88 0.09 -6.77
CA ALA A 203 12.44 -1.28 -6.98
C ALA A 203 11.89 -1.42 -8.40
N ASN A 204 12.64 -2.08 -9.27
CA ASN A 204 12.28 -2.27 -10.66
C ASN A 204 11.60 -3.63 -10.83
N ILE A 205 10.29 -3.60 -11.01
CA ILE A 205 9.40 -4.77 -10.97
C ILE A 205 8.64 -4.84 -12.29
N ASP A 206 8.69 -5.99 -12.96
CA ASP A 206 7.89 -6.23 -14.15
C ASP A 206 6.40 -6.40 -13.79
N ASP A 207 5.55 -6.11 -14.76
CA ASP A 207 4.09 -6.09 -14.59
C ASP A 207 3.54 -7.41 -14.04
N ARG A 208 4.01 -8.54 -14.56
CA ARG A 208 3.52 -9.86 -14.13
C ARG A 208 3.91 -10.14 -12.68
N THR A 209 5.15 -9.88 -12.32
CA THR A 209 5.65 -10.05 -10.95
C THR A 209 4.92 -9.13 -9.98
N LEU A 210 4.63 -7.89 -10.37
CA LEU A 210 3.82 -6.98 -9.57
C LEU A 210 2.44 -7.60 -9.27
N HIS A 211 1.70 -8.01 -10.29
CA HIS A 211 0.32 -8.52 -10.15
C HIS A 211 0.21 -9.86 -9.44
N GLU A 212 1.06 -10.83 -9.79
CA GLU A 212 0.96 -12.21 -9.28
C GLU A 212 1.64 -12.41 -7.90
N LEU A 213 2.32 -11.39 -7.36
CA LEU A 213 3.06 -11.50 -6.11
C LEU A 213 2.89 -10.30 -5.17
N TYR A 214 3.38 -9.12 -5.57
CA TYR A 214 3.50 -8.00 -4.65
C TYR A 214 2.17 -7.27 -4.43
N LEU A 215 1.36 -7.15 -5.48
CA LEU A 215 0.06 -6.45 -5.48
C LEU A 215 -1.06 -7.29 -4.87
N TRP A 216 -0.98 -8.62 -4.97
CA TRP A 216 -2.05 -9.52 -4.54
C TRP A 216 -2.53 -9.29 -3.09
N PRO A 217 -1.66 -9.14 -2.07
CA PRO A 217 -2.12 -8.83 -0.72
C PRO A 217 -2.91 -7.50 -0.63
N PHE A 218 -2.56 -6.50 -1.45
CA PHE A 218 -3.28 -5.23 -1.51
C PHE A 218 -4.62 -5.39 -2.24
N ALA A 219 -4.71 -6.25 -3.26
CA ALA A 219 -6.00 -6.61 -3.85
C ALA A 219 -6.94 -7.24 -2.82
N ASP A 220 -6.42 -8.11 -1.93
CA ASP A 220 -7.21 -8.65 -0.80
C ASP A 220 -7.58 -7.60 0.23
N ALA A 221 -6.68 -6.64 0.52
CA ALA A 221 -6.94 -5.53 1.44
C ALA A 221 -8.04 -4.60 0.90
N VAL A 222 -7.97 -4.26 -0.38
CA VAL A 222 -9.02 -3.50 -1.07
C VAL A 222 -10.31 -4.31 -1.04
N LYS A 223 -10.29 -5.61 -1.38
CA LYS A 223 -11.47 -6.50 -1.29
C LYS A 223 -12.05 -6.61 0.13
N ALA A 224 -11.22 -6.52 1.15
CA ALA A 224 -11.62 -6.47 2.56
C ALA A 224 -12.27 -5.12 2.95
N GLY A 225 -12.13 -4.12 2.08
CA GLY A 225 -12.66 -2.78 2.24
C GLY A 225 -11.79 -1.90 3.13
N VAL A 226 -10.47 -2.01 3.02
CA VAL A 226 -9.52 -1.16 3.75
C VAL A 226 -9.83 0.33 3.51
N ALA A 227 -9.81 1.14 4.57
CA ALA A 227 -10.13 2.56 4.51
C ALA A 227 -8.99 3.41 3.94
N SER A 228 -7.74 2.97 4.12
CA SER A 228 -6.55 3.71 3.68
C SER A 228 -5.41 2.81 3.23
N LEU A 229 -4.58 3.32 2.33
CA LEU A 229 -3.27 2.75 2.00
C LEU A 229 -2.17 3.77 2.32
N MET A 230 -1.00 3.27 2.68
CA MET A 230 0.20 4.10 2.85
C MET A 230 1.18 3.80 1.72
N CYS A 231 1.45 4.79 0.87
CA CYS A 231 2.48 4.66 -0.16
C CYS A 231 3.88 4.64 0.48
N SER A 232 4.81 3.91 -0.13
CA SER A 232 6.15 3.67 0.43
C SER A 232 7.17 4.76 0.09
N TYR A 233 8.30 4.73 0.81
CA TYR A 233 9.45 5.61 0.57
C TYR A 233 10.16 5.37 -0.77
N ASN A 234 10.32 4.11 -1.16
CA ASN A 234 11.09 3.73 -2.34
C ASN A 234 10.44 4.25 -3.64
N ARG A 235 11.26 4.32 -4.68
CA ARG A 235 10.78 4.46 -6.06
C ARG A 235 10.38 3.09 -6.59
N VAL A 236 9.43 3.06 -7.51
CA VAL A 236 9.08 1.88 -8.32
C VAL A 236 9.23 2.25 -9.77
N ASN A 237 10.07 1.53 -10.50
CA ASN A 237 10.40 1.82 -11.89
C ASN A 237 10.78 3.31 -12.08
N MET A 238 11.66 3.82 -11.22
CA MET A 238 12.23 5.18 -11.20
C MET A 238 11.33 6.32 -10.72
N THR A 239 10.08 6.07 -10.34
CA THR A 239 9.16 7.09 -9.81
C THR A 239 8.78 6.78 -8.36
N TYR A 240 8.81 7.79 -7.47
CA TYR A 240 8.46 7.61 -6.05
C TYR A 240 7.05 7.07 -5.88
N SER A 241 6.87 6.10 -4.99
CA SER A 241 5.59 5.39 -4.85
C SER A 241 4.43 6.33 -4.51
N CYS A 242 4.69 7.41 -3.76
CA CYS A 242 3.70 8.43 -3.40
C CYS A 242 3.34 9.45 -4.50
N GLU A 243 3.98 9.38 -5.66
CA GLU A 243 3.68 10.22 -6.84
C GLU A 243 3.68 9.39 -8.14
N ASN A 244 3.55 8.07 -8.02
CA ASN A 244 3.54 7.15 -9.16
C ASN A 244 2.11 6.97 -9.68
N SER A 245 1.73 7.76 -10.69
CA SER A 245 0.39 7.71 -11.30
C SER A 245 0.00 6.31 -11.81
N PRO A 246 0.86 5.55 -12.51
CA PRO A 246 0.52 4.16 -12.88
C PRO A 246 0.15 3.28 -11.68
N LEU A 247 0.87 3.39 -10.56
CA LEU A 247 0.55 2.60 -9.36
C LEU A 247 -0.73 3.09 -8.66
N LEU A 248 -0.85 4.39 -8.40
CA LEU A 248 -1.90 4.94 -7.54
C LEU A 248 -3.23 5.15 -8.28
N LYS A 249 -3.21 5.53 -9.56
CA LYS A 249 -4.43 5.73 -10.36
C LYS A 249 -4.80 4.48 -11.12
N ASN A 250 -3.92 4.01 -12.00
CA ASN A 250 -4.28 2.93 -12.92
C ASN A 250 -4.45 1.60 -12.17
N ILE A 251 -3.48 1.20 -11.36
CA ILE A 251 -3.57 -0.08 -10.64
C ILE A 251 -4.49 0.05 -9.42
N LEU A 252 -4.19 0.93 -8.48
CA LEU A 252 -4.92 0.96 -7.20
C LEU A 252 -6.38 1.41 -7.36
N ARG A 253 -6.67 2.48 -8.12
CA ARG A 253 -8.05 3.00 -8.25
C ARG A 253 -8.80 2.36 -9.40
N GLU A 254 -8.23 2.34 -10.60
CA GLU A 254 -8.94 1.86 -11.79
C GLU A 254 -9.00 0.34 -11.85
N GLU A 255 -7.91 -0.37 -11.59
CA GLU A 255 -7.89 -1.84 -11.65
C GLU A 255 -8.42 -2.51 -10.37
N LEU A 256 -8.03 -2.04 -9.18
CA LEU A 256 -8.48 -2.64 -7.92
C LEU A 256 -9.77 -2.03 -7.37
N GLY A 257 -10.24 -0.89 -7.89
CA GLY A 257 -11.47 -0.25 -7.42
C GLY A 257 -11.35 0.31 -5.99
N PHE A 258 -10.19 0.86 -5.62
CA PHE A 258 -9.97 1.42 -4.29
C PHE A 258 -10.71 2.76 -4.09
N GLU A 259 -11.63 2.78 -3.12
CA GLU A 259 -12.50 3.92 -2.79
C GLU A 259 -11.98 4.78 -1.61
N GLY A 260 -10.97 4.29 -0.89
CA GLY A 260 -10.39 4.98 0.26
C GLY A 260 -9.39 6.07 -0.11
N TYR A 261 -8.55 6.44 0.85
CA TYR A 261 -7.51 7.45 0.65
C TYR A 261 -6.09 6.88 0.76
N VAL A 262 -5.18 7.45 -0.01
CA VAL A 262 -3.74 7.16 0.02
C VAL A 262 -3.04 8.23 0.84
N MET A 263 -2.34 7.80 1.88
CA MET A 263 -1.46 8.66 2.66
C MET A 263 0.00 8.36 2.37
N THR A 264 0.88 9.32 2.59
CA THR A 264 2.32 9.06 2.57
C THR A 264 2.77 8.30 3.80
N ASP A 265 3.83 7.51 3.64
CA ASP A 265 4.75 7.28 4.77
C ASP A 265 5.33 8.63 5.22
N TRP A 266 5.89 8.69 6.42
CA TRP A 266 6.30 9.97 7.01
C TRP A 266 7.39 10.63 6.18
N PHE A 267 7.11 11.82 5.64
CA PHE A 267 8.05 12.55 4.78
C PHE A 267 8.35 11.87 3.42
N ALA A 268 7.53 10.93 2.97
CA ALA A 268 7.63 10.32 1.64
C ALA A 268 7.00 11.17 0.51
N THR A 269 6.64 12.43 0.79
CA THR A 269 6.18 13.37 -0.23
C THR A 269 7.39 14.06 -0.85
N HIS A 270 7.53 14.01 -2.17
CA HIS A 270 8.64 14.64 -2.89
C HIS A 270 8.20 15.78 -3.81
N SER A 271 6.89 15.99 -3.96
CA SER A 271 6.31 17.06 -4.77
C SER A 271 4.91 17.46 -4.28
N GLY A 272 4.46 18.66 -4.66
CA GLY A 272 3.11 19.15 -4.36
C GLY A 272 2.08 18.70 -5.40
N ALA A 273 1.89 19.52 -6.43
CA ALA A 273 0.90 19.29 -7.49
C ALA A 273 1.05 17.93 -8.18
N HIS A 274 2.29 17.50 -8.44
CA HIS A 274 2.55 16.24 -9.13
C HIS A 274 2.09 15.03 -8.30
N ALA A 275 2.47 14.94 -7.02
CA ALA A 275 1.98 13.89 -6.13
C ALA A 275 0.44 13.83 -6.02
N ILE A 276 -0.20 15.00 -5.88
CA ILE A 276 -1.67 15.11 -5.83
C ILE A 276 -2.30 14.58 -7.13
N ASN A 277 -1.83 15.07 -8.28
CA ASN A 277 -2.36 14.67 -9.59
C ASN A 277 -2.04 13.21 -9.97
N SER A 278 -1.00 12.66 -9.37
CA SER A 278 -0.63 11.24 -9.46
C SER A 278 -1.45 10.33 -8.54
N GLY A 279 -2.26 10.87 -7.61
CA GLY A 279 -3.24 10.09 -6.84
C GLY A 279 -3.04 10.05 -5.33
N LEU A 280 -2.12 10.86 -4.77
CA LEU A 280 -1.93 11.03 -3.33
C LEU A 280 -3.03 11.92 -2.72
N ASP A 281 -3.64 11.48 -1.62
CA ASP A 281 -4.72 12.21 -0.95
C ASP A 281 -4.30 12.90 0.35
N LEU A 282 -3.30 12.36 1.04
CA LEU A 282 -2.94 12.80 2.40
C LEU A 282 -1.43 12.84 2.61
N ASN A 283 -0.88 14.05 2.80
CA ASN A 283 0.52 14.23 3.17
C ASN A 283 0.72 14.10 4.68
N MET A 284 1.51 13.11 5.10
CA MET A 284 1.89 12.86 6.49
C MET A 284 3.43 12.90 6.67
N PRO A 285 3.94 13.52 7.75
CA PRO A 285 3.21 14.24 8.81
C PRO A 285 2.76 15.66 8.39
N GLY A 286 2.86 15.99 7.10
CA GLY A 286 2.41 17.26 6.55
C GLY A 286 3.54 18.26 6.27
N PHE A 287 4.80 17.92 6.55
CA PHE A 287 5.94 18.82 6.41
C PHE A 287 6.92 18.36 5.32
N LEU A 288 7.88 19.20 4.93
CA LEU A 288 8.87 18.85 3.89
C LEU A 288 9.84 17.77 4.36
N SER A 289 10.33 17.84 5.59
CA SER A 289 11.34 16.91 6.11
C SER A 289 11.36 16.87 7.64
N GLU A 290 12.13 15.94 8.21
CA GLU A 290 12.41 15.87 9.65
C GLU A 290 13.13 17.12 10.20
N THR A 291 13.69 17.95 9.34
CA THR A 291 14.41 19.18 9.73
C THR A 291 13.64 20.46 9.42
N ASP A 292 12.58 20.38 8.61
CA ASP A 292 11.72 21.50 8.24
C ASP A 292 10.25 21.22 8.54
N PHE A 293 9.83 21.60 9.76
CA PHE A 293 8.44 21.57 10.22
C PHE A 293 7.65 22.84 9.90
N THR A 294 8.19 23.73 9.05
CA THR A 294 7.57 25.02 8.74
C THR A 294 6.95 25.04 7.35
N HIS A 295 7.54 24.31 6.41
CA HIS A 295 7.05 24.23 5.05
C HIS A 295 6.37 22.89 4.76
N SER A 296 5.52 22.89 3.72
CA SER A 296 4.78 21.72 3.26
C SER A 296 4.63 21.77 1.75
N TYR A 297 4.74 20.60 1.10
CA TYR A 297 4.30 20.40 -0.28
C TYR A 297 2.77 20.56 -0.43
N PHE A 298 2.03 20.34 0.67
CA PHE A 298 0.59 20.50 0.77
C PHE A 298 0.26 21.81 1.53
N GLY A 299 -0.86 21.88 2.25
CA GLY A 299 -1.31 23.08 2.94
C GLY A 299 -1.78 24.18 1.98
N SER A 300 -1.29 25.42 2.17
CA SER A 300 -1.66 26.55 1.32
C SER A 300 -1.32 26.31 -0.16
N HIS A 301 -0.30 25.51 -0.46
CA HIS A 301 0.07 25.18 -1.84
C HIS A 301 -1.01 24.37 -2.57
N VAL A 302 -1.87 23.64 -1.86
CA VAL A 302 -3.02 22.93 -2.46
C VAL A 302 -4.07 23.92 -3.00
N ILE A 303 -4.19 25.09 -2.38
CA ILE A 303 -5.19 26.13 -2.72
C ILE A 303 -4.83 26.84 -4.03
N TRP A 304 -3.53 26.94 -4.35
CA TRP A 304 -3.02 27.64 -5.53
C TRP A 304 -2.86 26.74 -6.76
N VAL A 305 -3.01 25.42 -6.59
CA VAL A 305 -2.83 24.43 -7.67
C VAL A 305 -4.22 24.02 -8.18
N GLN A 306 -4.58 24.50 -9.35
CA GLN A 306 -5.74 24.01 -10.10
C GLN A 306 -5.34 23.82 -11.57
N GLU A 307 -5.55 22.63 -12.14
CA GLU A 307 -5.44 22.35 -13.58
C GLU A 307 -6.85 21.94 -14.08
N GLY A 308 -7.30 22.50 -15.21
CA GLY A 308 -8.71 22.44 -15.60
C GLY A 308 -9.00 22.21 -17.09
N VAL A 309 -7.98 21.93 -17.90
CA VAL A 309 -8.15 21.63 -19.34
C VAL A 309 -7.03 20.69 -19.79
N ASP A 310 -7.39 19.57 -20.44
CA ASP A 310 -6.43 18.68 -21.09
C ASP A 310 -5.75 19.40 -22.28
N ARG A 311 -4.46 19.15 -22.47
CA ARG A 311 -3.72 19.68 -23.61
C ARG A 311 -4.23 19.04 -24.90
N THR A 312 -4.63 19.87 -25.87
CA THR A 312 -5.10 19.40 -27.19
C THR A 312 -3.94 19.02 -28.13
N THR A 313 -2.70 19.33 -27.76
CA THR A 313 -1.49 19.06 -28.53
C THR A 313 -0.31 18.82 -27.59
N LEU A 314 0.68 18.05 -28.06
CA LEU A 314 1.97 17.87 -27.39
C LEU A 314 2.98 18.95 -27.79
N GLU A 315 2.63 19.86 -28.70
CA GLU A 315 3.46 21.00 -29.01
C GLU A 315 3.44 22.00 -27.84
N ALA A 316 4.62 22.49 -27.43
CA ALA A 316 4.66 23.54 -26.41
C ALA A 316 3.99 24.82 -26.93
N ASP A 317 3.29 25.51 -26.04
CA ASP A 317 2.42 26.64 -26.37
C ASP A 317 3.10 27.71 -27.23
N TRP A 318 2.28 28.53 -27.90
CA TRP A 318 2.72 29.67 -28.71
C TRP A 318 3.54 29.31 -29.96
N ASN A 319 3.25 28.15 -30.57
CA ASN A 319 3.91 27.68 -31.79
C ASN A 319 5.44 27.63 -31.59
N SER A 320 5.84 27.00 -30.48
CA SER A 320 7.24 26.89 -30.04
C SER A 320 8.18 26.36 -31.13
N THR A 321 7.68 25.52 -32.03
CA THR A 321 8.44 25.00 -33.17
C THR A 321 8.92 26.10 -34.11
N GLU A 322 8.05 27.05 -34.45
CA GLU A 322 8.40 28.17 -35.34
C GLU A 322 9.44 29.08 -34.69
N VAL A 323 9.28 29.36 -33.39
CA VAL A 323 10.21 30.21 -32.63
C VAL A 323 11.61 29.61 -32.62
N VAL A 324 11.73 28.31 -32.31
CA VAL A 324 13.04 27.64 -32.28
C VAL A 324 13.66 27.61 -33.68
N ASN A 325 12.89 27.31 -34.73
CA ASN A 325 13.41 27.27 -36.10
C ASN A 325 13.88 28.65 -36.59
N GLN A 326 13.15 29.73 -36.29
CA GLN A 326 13.55 31.09 -36.65
C GLN A 326 14.83 31.51 -35.91
N VAL A 327 14.90 31.27 -34.60
CA VAL A 327 16.10 31.59 -33.80
C VAL A 327 17.30 30.78 -34.29
N ALA A 328 17.13 29.47 -34.50
CA ALA A 328 18.17 28.60 -35.03
C ALA A 328 18.65 28.99 -36.43
N SER A 329 17.79 29.59 -37.26
CA SER A 329 18.18 30.12 -38.60
C SER A 329 19.04 31.37 -38.54
N ILE A 330 18.89 32.17 -37.48
CA ILE A 330 19.62 33.44 -37.28
C ILE A 330 20.88 33.25 -36.43
N CYS A 331 20.90 32.22 -35.56
CA CYS A 331 21.97 31.92 -34.63
C CYS A 331 22.54 30.49 -34.86
N PRO A 332 23.30 30.27 -35.94
CA PRO A 332 23.78 28.94 -36.29
C PRO A 332 24.79 28.40 -35.27
N GLY A 333 24.59 27.14 -34.86
CA GLY A 333 25.45 26.41 -33.92
C GLY A 333 25.57 27.02 -32.52
N LYS A 334 24.59 27.83 -32.08
CA LYS A 334 24.61 28.49 -30.75
C LYS A 334 23.25 28.54 -30.06
N THR A 335 22.24 27.86 -30.59
CA THR A 335 20.89 27.92 -30.03
C THR A 335 20.75 26.88 -28.93
N VAL A 336 20.48 27.33 -27.69
CA VAL A 336 20.14 26.45 -26.56
C VAL A 336 18.65 26.62 -26.28
N VAL A 337 17.92 25.51 -26.18
CA VAL A 337 16.47 25.54 -25.95
C VAL A 337 16.15 25.02 -24.55
N VAL A 338 15.45 25.83 -23.76
CA VAL A 338 14.98 25.44 -22.42
C VAL A 338 13.46 25.33 -22.45
N THR A 339 12.92 24.19 -22.04
CA THR A 339 11.48 23.90 -22.09
C THR A 339 10.89 23.82 -20.69
N HIS A 340 9.77 24.52 -20.48
CA HIS A 340 9.02 24.52 -19.22
C HIS A 340 7.64 23.91 -19.42
N THR A 341 7.51 22.61 -19.16
CA THR A 341 6.27 21.88 -19.46
C THR A 341 5.92 20.86 -18.39
N GLY A 342 4.62 20.72 -18.11
CA GLY A 342 4.06 19.74 -17.18
C GLY A 342 3.97 18.30 -17.70
N GLY A 343 4.59 18.00 -18.84
CA GLY A 343 4.52 16.69 -19.46
C GLY A 343 5.41 16.59 -20.69
N VAL A 344 5.29 15.46 -21.39
CA VAL A 344 6.01 15.19 -22.65
C VAL A 344 5.60 16.18 -23.74
N ASN A 345 6.56 16.64 -24.54
CA ASN A 345 6.29 17.53 -25.67
C ASN A 345 6.91 17.00 -26.97
N SER A 346 6.33 17.37 -28.10
CA SER A 346 6.93 17.18 -29.41
C SER A 346 8.05 18.22 -29.64
N MET A 347 9.24 17.76 -30.01
CA MET A 347 10.40 18.59 -30.33
C MET A 347 10.89 18.33 -31.77
N PRO A 348 10.13 18.72 -32.81
CA PRO A 348 10.47 18.42 -34.21
C PRO A 348 11.77 19.09 -34.70
N TRP A 349 12.28 20.07 -33.94
CA TRP A 349 13.54 20.78 -34.17
C TRP A 349 14.72 20.19 -33.39
N ALA A 350 14.53 19.08 -32.65
CA ALA A 350 15.58 18.51 -31.82
C ALA A 350 16.82 18.06 -32.62
N ASP A 351 16.61 17.60 -33.86
CA ASP A 351 17.69 17.17 -34.77
C ASP A 351 18.26 18.33 -35.61
N ASN A 352 17.88 19.57 -35.35
CA ASN A 352 18.39 20.74 -36.06
C ASN A 352 19.85 21.01 -35.65
N GLU A 353 20.78 20.97 -36.61
CA GLU A 353 22.22 21.14 -36.38
C GLU A 353 22.61 22.48 -35.72
N ASN A 354 21.73 23.49 -35.77
CA ASN A 354 21.95 24.79 -35.13
C ASN A 354 21.50 24.85 -33.67
N VAL A 355 20.77 23.83 -33.19
CA VAL A 355 20.37 23.65 -31.80
C VAL A 355 21.43 22.81 -31.10
N THR A 356 22.17 23.40 -30.17
CA THR A 356 23.35 22.78 -29.56
C THR A 356 23.09 22.12 -28.22
N ALA A 357 21.98 22.47 -27.55
CA ALA A 357 21.55 21.84 -26.31
C ALA A 357 20.05 22.03 -26.08
N ILE A 358 19.43 21.05 -25.41
CA ILE A 358 18.02 21.07 -25.03
C ILE A 358 17.94 20.74 -23.54
N LEU A 359 17.30 21.61 -22.75
CA LEU A 359 17.10 21.42 -21.31
C LEU A 359 15.60 21.37 -21.00
N ALA A 360 15.17 20.31 -20.32
CA ALA A 360 13.81 20.21 -19.80
C ALA A 360 13.78 20.69 -18.34
N ALA A 361 13.23 21.89 -18.11
CA ALA A 361 13.17 22.54 -16.80
C ALA A 361 11.80 22.39 -16.10
N HIS A 362 10.80 21.80 -16.78
CA HIS A 362 9.46 21.51 -16.24
C HIS A 362 8.81 22.71 -15.51
N TYR A 363 8.43 22.55 -14.24
CA TYR A 363 7.85 23.60 -13.41
C TYR A 363 8.72 23.84 -12.16
N PRO A 364 9.83 24.60 -12.29
CA PRO A 364 10.86 24.71 -11.26
C PRO A 364 10.52 25.71 -10.14
N GLY A 365 9.27 26.21 -10.10
CA GLY A 365 8.79 27.09 -9.03
C GLY A 365 9.42 28.50 -9.05
N GLN A 366 9.43 29.15 -7.88
CA GLN A 366 9.86 30.55 -7.73
C GLN A 366 11.34 30.80 -8.04
N GLU A 367 12.19 29.75 -7.93
CA GLU A 367 13.63 29.80 -8.21
C GLU A 367 13.97 29.37 -9.65
N SER A 368 12.99 29.35 -10.56
CA SER A 368 13.15 28.98 -11.97
C SER A 368 14.37 29.65 -12.62
N GLY A 369 14.53 30.96 -12.47
CA GLY A 369 15.64 31.70 -13.06
C GLY A 369 17.00 31.30 -12.49
N ASN A 370 17.12 31.21 -11.16
CA ASN A 370 18.39 30.86 -10.50
C ASN A 370 18.81 29.42 -10.83
N SER A 371 17.88 28.48 -10.70
CA SER A 371 18.13 27.05 -10.96
C SER A 371 18.59 26.77 -12.41
N ILE A 372 18.04 27.48 -13.40
CA ILE A 372 18.45 27.31 -14.81
C ILE A 372 19.81 27.94 -15.09
N VAL A 373 20.12 29.08 -14.47
CA VAL A 373 21.44 29.72 -14.61
C VAL A 373 22.52 28.83 -14.01
N ASP A 374 22.28 28.25 -12.83
CA ASP A 374 23.24 27.34 -12.19
C ASP A 374 23.57 26.14 -13.09
N VAL A 375 22.57 25.61 -13.82
CA VAL A 375 22.77 24.51 -14.78
C VAL A 375 23.48 24.97 -16.06
N LEU A 376 23.10 26.11 -16.62
CA LEU A 376 23.67 26.63 -17.88
C LEU A 376 25.13 27.09 -17.72
N TRP A 377 25.50 27.58 -16.54
CA TRP A 377 26.85 28.02 -16.21
C TRP A 377 27.72 26.91 -15.59
N GLY A 378 27.13 25.73 -15.36
CA GLY A 378 27.83 24.56 -14.84
C GLY A 378 28.16 24.64 -13.34
N ASP A 379 27.53 25.56 -12.61
CA ASP A 379 27.57 25.59 -11.15
C ASP A 379 26.85 24.36 -10.55
N VAL A 380 25.86 23.83 -11.29
CA VAL A 380 25.18 22.55 -11.02
C VAL A 380 25.17 21.69 -12.29
N ASN A 381 25.68 20.46 -12.22
CA ASN A 381 25.72 19.56 -13.38
C ASN A 381 24.32 18.94 -13.64
N PRO A 382 23.75 19.05 -14.86
CA PRO A 382 22.51 18.36 -15.19
C PRO A 382 22.75 16.85 -15.25
N ALA A 383 22.48 16.16 -14.14
CA ALA A 383 22.46 14.70 -14.09
C ALA A 383 21.03 14.22 -14.36
N THR A 384 20.81 13.50 -15.46
CA THR A 384 19.84 12.40 -15.40
C THR A 384 20.33 11.47 -14.31
N ILE A 385 19.49 11.18 -13.31
CA ILE A 385 19.88 10.41 -12.12
C ILE A 385 20.32 8.99 -12.55
N SER A 386 21.60 8.84 -12.92
CA SER A 386 22.25 7.55 -13.20
C SER A 386 22.83 6.92 -11.94
N ASP A 387 22.92 7.68 -10.85
CA ASP A 387 23.66 7.29 -9.64
C ASP A 387 22.75 6.89 -8.49
N ALA A 388 21.43 6.90 -8.69
CA ALA A 388 20.51 6.45 -7.64
C ALA A 388 20.36 4.93 -7.64
N TRP A 389 20.27 4.37 -6.43
CA TRP A 389 20.22 2.93 -6.18
C TRP A 389 19.12 2.23 -6.98
N GLN A 390 19.45 1.12 -7.62
CA GLN A 390 18.55 0.30 -8.41
C GLN A 390 18.51 -1.12 -7.87
N VAL A 391 17.32 -1.69 -7.76
CA VAL A 391 17.12 -3.10 -7.42
C VAL A 391 16.17 -3.70 -8.44
N ASN A 392 16.70 -4.57 -9.31
CA ASN A 392 15.91 -5.26 -10.32
C ASN A 392 15.41 -6.59 -9.76
N PHE A 393 14.09 -6.78 -9.73
CA PHE A 393 13.46 -8.00 -9.18
C PHE A 393 13.50 -9.11 -10.24
N THR A 394 14.71 -9.51 -10.62
CA THR A 394 14.97 -10.46 -11.71
C THR A 394 14.58 -11.89 -11.37
N GLU A 395 14.40 -12.20 -10.09
CA GLU A 395 13.84 -13.45 -9.60
C GLU A 395 12.34 -13.61 -9.94
N GLY A 396 11.66 -12.51 -10.26
CA GLY A 396 10.24 -12.50 -10.61
C GLY A 396 9.37 -13.16 -9.55
N LEU A 397 8.67 -14.24 -9.93
CA LEU A 397 7.79 -14.99 -9.02
C LEU A 397 8.54 -15.97 -8.10
N MET A 398 9.84 -16.17 -8.32
CA MET A 398 10.64 -17.22 -7.67
C MET A 398 11.25 -16.72 -6.37
N ILE A 399 10.38 -16.50 -5.39
CA ILE A 399 10.77 -16.17 -4.02
C ILE A 399 10.39 -17.28 -3.03
N ASP A 400 11.16 -17.40 -1.93
CA ASP A 400 10.94 -18.40 -0.88
C ASP A 400 10.77 -19.83 -1.44
N TYR A 401 9.76 -20.60 -1.05
CA TYR A 401 9.57 -21.98 -1.48
C TYR A 401 9.51 -22.15 -3.01
N ARG A 402 9.06 -21.12 -3.75
CA ARG A 402 9.02 -21.14 -5.21
C ARG A 402 10.44 -21.14 -5.80
N HIS A 403 11.34 -20.39 -5.17
CA HIS A 403 12.76 -20.41 -5.51
C HIS A 403 13.36 -21.79 -5.28
N PHE A 404 13.19 -22.34 -4.07
CA PHE A 404 13.71 -23.67 -3.71
C PHE A 404 13.17 -24.77 -4.64
N ASP A 405 11.86 -24.77 -4.92
CA ASP A 405 11.23 -25.69 -5.87
C ASP A 405 11.82 -25.54 -7.28
N SER A 406 12.07 -24.30 -7.75
CA SER A 406 12.62 -24.03 -9.09
C SER A 406 14.06 -24.49 -9.27
N GLN A 407 14.85 -24.50 -8.19
CA GLN A 407 16.25 -24.88 -8.18
C GLN A 407 16.45 -26.34 -7.71
N GLU A 408 15.36 -27.10 -7.52
CA GLU A 408 15.37 -28.46 -6.95
C GLU A 408 16.17 -28.54 -5.63
N THR A 409 16.19 -27.44 -4.87
CA THR A 409 16.97 -27.34 -3.64
C THR A 409 16.11 -27.83 -2.48
N THR A 410 16.61 -28.83 -1.75
CA THR A 410 15.90 -29.38 -0.58
C THR A 410 16.10 -28.46 0.63
N PRO A 411 15.05 -27.80 1.16
CA PRO A 411 15.16 -27.03 2.39
C PRO A 411 15.31 -27.96 3.60
N LEU A 412 15.86 -27.44 4.71
CA LEU A 412 15.89 -28.18 5.98
C LEU A 412 14.47 -28.40 6.53
N TYR A 413 13.63 -27.36 6.42
CA TYR A 413 12.20 -27.39 6.72
C TYR A 413 11.49 -26.60 5.62
N GLU A 414 10.58 -27.24 4.90
CA GLU A 414 9.85 -26.62 3.81
C GLU A 414 8.78 -25.62 4.30
N PHE A 415 8.39 -24.71 3.42
CA PHE A 415 7.31 -23.77 3.72
C PHE A 415 6.01 -24.52 4.08
N GLY A 416 5.40 -24.14 5.21
CA GLY A 416 4.21 -24.80 5.74
C GLY A 416 4.48 -26.07 6.56
N TYR A 417 5.73 -26.47 6.75
CA TYR A 417 6.09 -27.59 7.62
C TYR A 417 5.87 -27.28 9.11
N GLY A 418 5.37 -28.27 9.85
CA GLY A 418 5.26 -28.22 11.30
C GLY A 418 4.90 -29.57 11.90
N LEU A 419 5.48 -29.89 13.06
CA LEU A 419 5.18 -31.12 13.80
C LEU A 419 3.97 -30.93 14.73
N SER A 420 3.34 -32.06 15.07
CA SER A 420 2.30 -32.14 16.09
C SER A 420 2.62 -33.23 17.10
N TYR A 421 2.08 -33.11 18.32
CA TYR A 421 2.20 -34.17 19.33
C TYR A 421 1.26 -35.36 19.06
N THR A 422 0.36 -35.23 18.08
CA THR A 422 -0.42 -36.35 17.52
C THR A 422 -0.09 -36.53 16.04
N SER A 423 -0.64 -37.57 15.41
CA SER A 423 -0.45 -37.84 13.99
C SER A 423 -1.75 -37.68 13.23
N PHE A 424 -1.66 -37.24 11.97
CA PHE A 424 -2.80 -37.06 11.10
C PHE A 424 -2.60 -37.83 9.80
N ASN A 425 -3.68 -38.42 9.30
CA ASN A 425 -3.72 -39.03 7.98
C ASN A 425 -4.64 -38.19 7.09
N LEU A 426 -4.08 -37.71 5.97
CA LEU A 426 -4.81 -37.03 4.91
C LEU A 426 -5.20 -38.06 3.85
N SER A 427 -6.50 -38.16 3.56
CA SER A 427 -7.02 -39.04 2.51
C SER A 427 -6.37 -38.72 1.16
N THR A 428 -5.92 -39.75 0.44
CA THR A 428 -5.45 -39.63 -0.95
C THR A 428 -6.60 -39.43 -1.95
N LYS A 429 -7.85 -39.66 -1.53
CA LYS A 429 -9.04 -39.39 -2.33
C LYS A 429 -9.48 -37.94 -2.09
N LEU A 430 -9.35 -37.13 -3.13
CA LEU A 430 -9.88 -35.77 -3.23
C LEU A 430 -11.22 -35.82 -3.97
N SER A 431 -12.25 -35.18 -3.42
CA SER A 431 -13.50 -34.92 -4.14
C SER A 431 -13.41 -33.51 -4.72
N VAL A 432 -13.57 -33.38 -6.03
CA VAL A 432 -13.46 -32.09 -6.73
C VAL A 432 -14.80 -31.80 -7.38
N ARG A 433 -15.46 -30.73 -6.96
CA ARG A 433 -16.72 -30.25 -7.52
C ARG A 433 -16.47 -28.98 -8.31
N TYR A 434 -16.88 -28.96 -9.57
CA TYR A 434 -16.82 -27.77 -10.42
C TYR A 434 -18.14 -27.01 -10.29
N HIS A 435 -18.06 -25.72 -9.97
CA HIS A 435 -19.25 -24.87 -9.95
C HIS A 435 -19.73 -24.57 -11.37
N ASP A 436 -21.02 -24.32 -11.56
CA ASP A 436 -21.57 -24.00 -12.89
C ASP A 436 -20.97 -22.73 -13.50
N ASN A 437 -20.52 -21.79 -12.66
CA ASN A 437 -19.77 -20.61 -13.08
C ASN A 437 -18.46 -20.97 -13.81
N ALA A 438 -17.90 -22.15 -13.56
CA ALA A 438 -16.71 -22.65 -14.26
C ALA A 438 -16.97 -23.02 -15.73
N LYS A 439 -18.24 -23.06 -16.16
CA LYS A 439 -18.65 -23.25 -17.57
C LYS A 439 -19.04 -21.94 -18.26
N GLY A 440 -19.06 -20.82 -17.53
CA GLY A 440 -19.32 -19.48 -18.07
C GLY A 440 -18.08 -18.85 -18.69
N ASP A 441 -18.27 -17.71 -19.35
CA ASP A 441 -17.19 -16.87 -19.88
C ASP A 441 -16.63 -16.03 -18.72
N VAL A 442 -15.71 -16.60 -17.94
CA VAL A 442 -15.06 -15.92 -16.81
C VAL A 442 -13.82 -15.22 -17.34
N SER A 443 -13.74 -13.89 -17.19
CA SER A 443 -12.64 -13.09 -17.74
C SER A 443 -11.78 -12.47 -16.64
N ALA A 444 -10.46 -12.42 -16.89
CA ALA A 444 -9.56 -11.61 -16.06
C ALA A 444 -9.81 -10.11 -16.24
N LEU A 445 -10.27 -9.71 -17.44
CA LEU A 445 -10.58 -8.33 -17.80
C LEU A 445 -12.08 -8.05 -17.65
N SER A 446 -12.43 -6.82 -17.27
CA SER A 446 -13.84 -6.41 -17.20
C SER A 446 -14.53 -6.58 -18.55
N HIS A 447 -15.69 -7.24 -18.57
CA HIS A 447 -16.55 -7.34 -19.75
C HIS A 447 -17.15 -5.98 -20.18
N ASN A 448 -17.00 -4.92 -19.37
CA ASN A 448 -17.51 -3.59 -19.69
C ASN A 448 -16.55 -2.50 -19.18
N SER A 449 -15.80 -1.89 -20.08
CA SER A 449 -14.84 -0.80 -19.80
C SER A 449 -15.49 0.46 -19.22
N ASN A 450 -16.81 0.62 -19.34
CA ASN A 450 -17.54 1.81 -18.91
C ASN A 450 -18.19 1.68 -17.52
N LYS A 451 -18.01 0.54 -16.84
CA LYS A 451 -18.48 0.36 -15.45
C LYS A 451 -17.35 0.61 -14.47
N MET A 452 -17.68 1.30 -13.38
CA MET A 452 -16.78 1.46 -12.24
C MET A 452 -16.33 0.09 -11.75
N THR A 453 -15.02 -0.07 -11.60
CA THR A 453 -14.41 -1.34 -11.20
C THR A 453 -14.85 -1.72 -9.79
N PRO A 454 -15.35 -2.94 -9.57
CA PRO A 454 -15.71 -3.39 -8.23
C PRO A 454 -14.50 -3.38 -7.30
N ILE A 455 -14.76 -3.26 -6.00
CA ILE A 455 -13.74 -3.34 -4.96
C ILE A 455 -13.04 -4.71 -5.02
N GLY A 456 -11.71 -4.67 -5.16
CA GLY A 456 -10.82 -5.82 -5.35
C GLY A 456 -10.66 -6.25 -6.81
N GLY A 457 -11.06 -5.42 -7.77
CA GLY A 457 -10.96 -5.69 -9.20
C GLY A 457 -12.17 -6.43 -9.79
N ASN A 458 -12.02 -6.95 -11.02
CA ASN A 458 -13.12 -7.62 -11.72
C ASN A 458 -13.76 -8.70 -10.84
N SER A 459 -15.09 -8.65 -10.69
CA SER A 459 -15.85 -9.59 -9.85
C SER A 459 -15.64 -11.05 -10.24
N ASP A 460 -15.37 -11.30 -11.51
CA ASP A 460 -15.18 -12.64 -12.06
C ASP A 460 -13.94 -13.34 -11.49
N LEU A 461 -12.90 -12.57 -11.11
CA LEU A 461 -11.69 -13.07 -10.45
C LEU A 461 -11.98 -13.75 -9.10
N TRP A 462 -13.11 -13.39 -8.47
CA TRP A 462 -13.52 -13.89 -7.17
C TRP A 462 -14.58 -15.00 -7.27
N SER A 463 -14.95 -15.42 -8.49
CA SER A 463 -15.91 -16.48 -8.71
C SER A 463 -15.37 -17.83 -8.21
N LYS A 464 -16.19 -18.55 -7.45
CA LYS A 464 -15.86 -19.92 -7.04
C LYS A 464 -15.92 -20.83 -8.26
N MET A 465 -14.77 -21.35 -8.67
CA MET A 465 -14.65 -22.24 -9.83
C MET A 465 -14.69 -23.71 -9.42
N ILE A 466 -13.98 -24.03 -8.34
CA ILE A 466 -13.76 -25.40 -7.88
C ILE A 466 -13.90 -25.43 -6.36
N GLU A 467 -14.58 -26.45 -5.85
CA GLU A 467 -14.63 -26.82 -4.43
C GLU A 467 -13.90 -28.15 -4.28
N VAL A 468 -12.95 -28.22 -3.35
CA VAL A 468 -12.11 -29.39 -3.13
C VAL A 468 -12.31 -29.88 -1.70
N ASP A 469 -12.83 -31.09 -1.57
CA ASP A 469 -13.08 -31.75 -0.30
C ASP A 469 -12.06 -32.86 -0.09
N THR A 470 -11.52 -32.95 1.13
CA THR A 470 -10.67 -34.05 1.58
C THR A 470 -11.04 -34.44 3.00
N THR A 471 -10.57 -35.60 3.46
CA THR A 471 -10.79 -36.08 4.82
C THR A 471 -9.46 -36.15 5.55
N VAL A 472 -9.41 -35.55 6.72
CA VAL A 472 -8.30 -35.64 7.66
C VAL A 472 -8.75 -36.39 8.89
N VAL A 473 -7.96 -37.37 9.32
CA VAL A 473 -8.21 -38.16 10.51
C VAL A 473 -7.04 -38.02 11.46
N ASN A 474 -7.31 -37.64 12.71
CA ASN A 474 -6.34 -37.76 13.79
C ASN A 474 -6.18 -39.25 14.14
N THR A 475 -4.99 -39.80 13.91
CA THR A 475 -4.66 -41.21 14.11
C THR A 475 -3.82 -41.45 15.37
N GLY A 476 -3.43 -40.39 16.10
CA GLY A 476 -2.71 -40.52 17.35
C GLY A 476 -3.63 -40.56 18.57
N TYR A 477 -3.01 -40.61 19.75
CA TYR A 477 -3.69 -40.78 21.04
C TYR A 477 -4.05 -39.47 21.75
N MET A 478 -3.69 -38.33 21.17
CA MET A 478 -3.91 -37.00 21.76
C MET A 478 -4.74 -36.13 20.82
N SER A 479 -5.56 -35.24 21.40
CA SER A 479 -6.19 -34.15 20.67
C SER A 479 -5.12 -33.21 20.10
N GLY A 480 -5.37 -32.66 18.90
CA GLY A 480 -4.48 -31.71 18.25
C GLY A 480 -5.15 -31.08 17.03
N ALA A 481 -4.49 -30.07 16.46
CA ALA A 481 -4.89 -29.42 15.20
C ALA A 481 -3.86 -29.70 14.11
N THR A 482 -4.27 -29.60 12.84
CA THR A 482 -3.38 -29.74 11.68
C THR A 482 -3.79 -28.76 10.60
N VAL A 483 -2.82 -28.26 9.84
CA VAL A 483 -3.08 -27.30 8.77
C VAL A 483 -3.15 -28.06 7.46
N VAL A 484 -4.34 -28.14 6.87
CA VAL A 484 -4.53 -28.66 5.51
C VAL A 484 -4.14 -27.57 4.53
N GLN A 485 -3.24 -27.86 3.60
CA GLN A 485 -2.77 -26.89 2.61
C GLN A 485 -3.10 -27.37 1.20
N PHE A 486 -3.64 -26.48 0.38
CA PHE A 486 -4.02 -26.74 -1.00
C PHE A 486 -3.14 -25.95 -1.96
N TYR A 487 -2.36 -26.68 -2.77
CA TYR A 487 -1.47 -26.11 -3.78
C TYR A 487 -2.02 -26.41 -5.19
N LEU A 488 -1.94 -25.42 -6.09
CA LEU A 488 -2.23 -25.59 -7.51
C LEU A 488 -0.94 -25.64 -8.33
N SER A 489 -0.91 -26.54 -9.30
CA SER A 489 0.12 -26.60 -10.35
C SER A 489 -0.53 -26.31 -11.70
N TYR A 490 0.03 -25.36 -12.43
CA TYR A 490 -0.44 -25.04 -13.78
C TYR A 490 0.19 -25.98 -14.82
N PRO A 491 -0.44 -26.20 -15.98
CA PRO A 491 0.17 -26.99 -17.05
C PRO A 491 1.38 -26.24 -17.61
N MET A 492 2.59 -26.62 -17.20
CA MET A 492 3.83 -25.86 -17.47
C MET A 492 4.07 -25.60 -18.97
N ASN A 493 3.63 -26.52 -19.83
CA ASN A 493 3.77 -26.40 -21.29
C ASN A 493 2.92 -25.27 -21.91
N SER A 494 1.90 -24.78 -21.18
CA SER A 494 1.02 -23.69 -21.64
C SER A 494 1.21 -22.40 -20.86
N MET A 495 2.14 -22.35 -19.89
CA MET A 495 2.38 -21.19 -19.06
C MET A 495 3.66 -20.45 -19.49
N PRO A 496 3.73 -19.13 -19.30
CA PRO A 496 4.95 -18.39 -19.59
C PRO A 496 6.11 -18.86 -18.70
N SER A 497 7.35 -18.66 -19.17
CA SER A 497 8.56 -18.91 -18.37
C SER A 497 8.50 -18.18 -17.02
N GLY A 498 9.14 -18.75 -16.00
CA GLY A 498 9.08 -18.20 -14.64
C GLY A 498 7.77 -18.46 -13.88
N THR A 499 6.93 -19.39 -14.34
CA THR A 499 5.75 -19.85 -13.58
C THR A 499 6.16 -20.85 -12.50
N PRO A 500 5.80 -20.67 -11.21
CA PRO A 500 6.14 -21.61 -10.15
C PRO A 500 5.46 -22.97 -10.34
N ILE A 501 6.19 -24.06 -10.04
CA ILE A 501 5.73 -25.46 -10.20
C ILE A 501 4.42 -25.70 -9.43
N LYS A 502 4.31 -25.14 -8.23
CA LYS A 502 3.12 -25.18 -7.39
C LYS A 502 2.96 -23.87 -6.61
N VAL A 503 1.73 -23.50 -6.33
CA VAL A 503 1.41 -22.27 -5.58
C VAL A 503 0.31 -22.52 -4.57
N LEU A 504 0.50 -22.04 -3.34
CA LEU A 504 -0.51 -22.14 -2.29
C LEU A 504 -1.75 -21.31 -2.66
N ARG A 505 -2.94 -21.92 -2.54
CA ARG A 505 -4.23 -21.32 -2.92
C ARG A 505 -5.34 -21.49 -1.88
N GLY A 506 -5.21 -22.44 -0.97
CA GLY A 506 -6.12 -22.59 0.16
C GLY A 506 -5.41 -23.20 1.36
N PHE A 507 -5.92 -22.92 2.56
CA PHE A 507 -5.56 -23.63 3.78
C PHE A 507 -6.70 -23.56 4.79
N GLU A 508 -6.74 -24.52 5.70
CA GLU A 508 -7.65 -24.55 6.86
C GLU A 508 -6.97 -25.27 8.03
N LYS A 509 -7.39 -24.99 9.27
CA LYS A 509 -6.79 -25.55 10.50
C LYS A 509 -7.82 -26.12 11.47
#